data_AF-A0A0E9XNV3-F1
#
_entry.id   AF-A0A0E9XNV3-F1
#
_cell.length_a   1.000
_cell.length_b   1.000
_cell.length_c   1.000
_cell.angle_alpha   90.00
_cell.angle_beta   90.00
_cell.angle_gamma   90.00
#
_symmetry.space_group_name_H-M   'P 1'
#
loop_
_entity.id
_entity.type
_entity.pdbx_description
1 polymer ?
#
loop_
_entity_poly.entity_id
_entity_poly.type
_entity_poly.pdbx_seq_one_letter_code
_entity_poly.pdbx_strand_id
1 'polypeptide(L)'
;MADFLVGVIVMPLYFTMLIAPQRCFTTVYCTIFHVVAFYLTFVSIYNVTLIAIDRYVAICNPFQYSMKMTLNVTLRIISIVWLSSLIYNMVLLYFNGNIPDLKENITCVECAVHFNEILAIVDCLIIFIVPCLTIIIMYLKIFFIAKNHANKIRCAQKCTKVNNATVTSERKAAKALGVLVAVFLLCLVPFYICAFLAAYISNKAIHIAASNLSTVFFLNSALNPIIYALFYQWFQRCVKLILTYRIFRAGSSDLNVLATK
;
A
#
# COMPACT_ATOMS: atom_id res chain seq x y z
N MET A 1 -2.14 -6.84 -7.58
CA MET A 1 -3.55 -7.19 -7.85
C MET A 1 -4.50 -6.32 -7.04
N ALA A 2 -4.37 -6.27 -5.71
CA ALA A 2 -5.23 -5.41 -4.88
C ALA A 2 -5.28 -3.95 -5.38
N ASP A 3 -4.12 -3.31 -5.62
CA ASP A 3 -4.08 -1.92 -6.12
C ASP A 3 -4.85 -1.72 -7.44
N PHE A 4 -4.73 -2.69 -8.35
CA PHE A 4 -5.45 -2.69 -9.62
C PHE A 4 -6.97 -2.81 -9.40
N LEU A 5 -7.40 -3.71 -8.52
CA LEU A 5 -8.82 -3.85 -8.18
C LEU A 5 -9.37 -2.62 -7.45
N VAL A 6 -8.58 -1.96 -6.59
CA VAL A 6 -8.97 -0.67 -5.99
C VAL A 6 -9.16 0.38 -7.10
N GLY A 7 -8.24 0.46 -8.07
CA GLY A 7 -8.32 1.42 -9.17
C GLY A 7 -9.48 1.17 -10.15
N VAL A 8 -9.84 -0.09 -10.41
CA VAL A 8 -10.87 -0.45 -11.41
C VAL A 8 -12.26 -0.64 -10.81
N ILE A 9 -12.35 -1.04 -9.54
CA ILE A 9 -13.64 -1.31 -8.88
C ILE A 9 -13.95 -0.21 -7.87
N VAL A 10 -13.09 0.01 -6.89
CA VAL A 10 -13.39 0.91 -5.75
C VAL A 10 -13.44 2.37 -6.18
N MET A 11 -12.41 2.85 -6.89
CA MET A 11 -12.35 4.26 -7.30
C MET A 11 -13.51 4.68 -8.21
N PRO A 12 -13.90 3.93 -9.27
CA PRO A 12 -15.01 4.33 -10.11
C PRO A 12 -16.34 4.34 -9.35
N LEU A 13 -16.62 3.30 -8.55
CA LEU A 13 -17.82 3.26 -7.70
C LEU A 13 -17.84 4.47 -6.74
N TYR A 14 -16.70 4.79 -6.13
CA TYR A 14 -16.59 5.95 -5.26
C TYR A 14 -16.83 7.28 -5.98
N PHE A 15 -16.27 7.46 -7.18
CA PHE A 15 -16.51 8.68 -7.97
C PHE A 15 -17.95 8.82 -8.42
N THR A 16 -18.64 7.71 -8.75
CA THR A 16 -20.09 7.77 -9.04
C THR A 16 -20.88 8.29 -7.84
N MET A 17 -20.51 7.89 -6.62
CA MET A 17 -21.13 8.39 -5.38
C MET A 17 -20.84 9.87 -5.13
N LEU A 18 -19.69 10.36 -5.57
CA LEU A 18 -19.27 11.75 -5.38
C LEU A 18 -19.96 12.73 -6.35
N ILE A 19 -20.28 12.27 -7.57
CA ILE A 19 -20.80 13.11 -8.66
C ILE A 19 -22.34 13.04 -8.80
N ALA A 20 -22.99 11.98 -8.30
CA ALA A 20 -24.44 11.81 -8.46
C ALA A 20 -25.25 12.96 -7.81
N PRO A 21 -26.19 13.60 -8.57
CA PRO A 21 -26.88 14.82 -8.15
C PRO A 21 -27.90 14.63 -7.01
N GLN A 22 -28.24 13.38 -6.68
CA GLN A 22 -28.93 13.00 -5.45
C GLN A 22 -28.17 11.79 -4.88
N ARG A 23 -27.54 11.94 -3.70
CA ARG A 23 -26.74 10.90 -3.01
C ARG A 23 -27.60 9.76 -2.47
N CYS A 24 -28.50 9.25 -3.29
CA CYS A 24 -29.51 8.29 -2.91
C CYS A 24 -29.05 6.92 -3.36
N PHE A 25 -28.43 6.18 -2.45
CA PHE A 25 -28.05 4.80 -2.68
C PHE A 25 -28.85 3.90 -1.76
N THR A 26 -29.05 2.66 -2.19
CA THR A 26 -29.63 1.62 -1.35
C THR A 26 -28.61 1.18 -0.31
N THR A 27 -29.08 0.82 0.88
CA THR A 27 -28.23 0.28 1.95
C THR A 27 -27.37 -0.89 1.45
N VAL A 28 -27.95 -1.78 0.65
CA VAL A 28 -27.25 -2.92 0.03
C VAL A 28 -26.06 -2.47 -0.82
N TYR A 29 -26.24 -1.44 -1.66
CA TYR A 29 -25.17 -0.91 -2.49
C TYR A 29 -24.02 -0.32 -1.64
N CYS A 30 -24.35 0.48 -0.62
CA CYS A 30 -23.35 1.04 0.29
C CYS A 30 -22.59 -0.07 1.06
N THR A 31 -23.30 -1.07 1.58
CA THR A 31 -22.69 -2.20 2.30
C THR A 31 -21.73 -2.97 1.41
N ILE A 32 -22.15 -3.32 0.18
CA ILE A 32 -21.27 -4.01 -0.78
C ILE A 32 -20.04 -3.16 -1.10
N PHE A 33 -20.23 -1.86 -1.35
CA PHE A 33 -19.11 -0.96 -1.60
C PHE A 33 -18.13 -0.93 -0.44
N HIS A 34 -18.59 -0.75 0.80
CA HIS A 34 -17.71 -0.71 1.97
C HIS A 34 -16.98 -2.03 2.21
N VAL A 35 -17.66 -3.17 2.07
CA VAL A 35 -17.04 -4.50 2.15
C VAL A 35 -15.90 -4.63 1.15
N VAL A 36 -16.17 -4.33 -0.12
CA VAL A 36 -15.18 -4.46 -1.20
C VAL A 36 -14.04 -3.45 -1.02
N ALA A 37 -14.36 -2.21 -0.66
CA ALA A 37 -13.38 -1.15 -0.44
C ALA A 37 -12.42 -1.52 0.70
N PHE A 38 -12.94 -1.83 1.88
CA PHE A 38 -12.10 -2.14 3.05
C PHE A 38 -11.30 -3.44 2.85
N TYR A 39 -11.88 -4.43 2.19
CA TYR A 39 -11.17 -5.65 1.84
C TYR A 39 -9.95 -5.38 0.96
N LEU A 40 -10.15 -4.67 -0.17
CA LEU A 40 -9.09 -4.44 -1.13
C LEU A 40 -8.02 -3.46 -0.63
N THR A 41 -8.40 -2.43 0.13
CA THR A 41 -7.46 -1.44 0.67
C THR A 41 -6.59 -2.04 1.78
N PHE A 42 -7.16 -2.88 2.65
CA PHE A 42 -6.40 -3.66 3.62
C PHE A 42 -5.33 -4.50 2.91
N VAL A 43 -5.74 -5.29 1.92
CA VAL A 43 -4.81 -6.17 1.20
C VAL A 43 -3.73 -5.35 0.48
N SER A 44 -4.09 -4.21 -0.12
CA SER A 44 -3.12 -3.28 -0.74
C SER A 44 -2.05 -2.83 0.26
N ILE A 45 -2.46 -2.30 1.41
CA ILE A 45 -1.55 -1.76 2.44
C ILE A 45 -0.63 -2.85 3.00
N TYR A 46 -1.18 -4.02 3.32
CA TYR A 46 -0.38 -5.11 3.86
C TYR A 46 0.56 -5.72 2.81
N ASN A 47 0.20 -5.70 1.53
CA ASN A 47 1.14 -6.10 0.47
C ASN A 47 2.34 -5.14 0.38
N VAL A 48 2.13 -3.82 0.49
CA VAL A 48 3.24 -2.85 0.53
C VAL A 48 4.15 -3.12 1.74
N THR A 49 3.56 -3.42 2.90
CA THR A 49 4.29 -3.78 4.12
C THR A 49 5.10 -5.06 3.92
N LEU A 50 4.52 -6.10 3.30
CA LEU A 50 5.22 -7.34 2.98
C LEU A 50 6.36 -7.12 2.00
N ILE A 51 6.20 -6.25 0.99
CA ILE A 51 7.27 -5.89 0.06
C ILE A 51 8.44 -5.25 0.82
N ALA A 52 8.18 -4.39 1.82
CA ALA A 52 9.23 -3.80 2.64
C ALA A 52 9.99 -4.87 3.46
N ILE A 53 9.28 -5.81 4.06
CA ILE A 53 9.86 -6.94 4.81
C ILE A 53 10.68 -7.84 3.89
N ASP A 54 10.11 -8.25 2.75
CA ASP A 54 10.76 -9.11 1.76
C ASP A 54 12.09 -8.49 1.30
N ARG A 55 12.08 -7.19 0.98
CA ARG A 55 13.30 -6.46 0.60
C ARG A 55 14.34 -6.45 1.70
N TYR A 56 13.92 -6.25 2.94
CA TYR A 56 14.82 -6.30 4.09
C TYR A 56 15.46 -7.69 4.24
N VAL A 57 14.67 -8.77 4.18
CA VAL A 57 15.18 -10.15 4.31
C VAL A 57 16.13 -10.50 3.17
N ALA A 58 15.82 -10.10 1.93
CA ALA A 58 16.66 -10.33 0.76
C ALA A 58 18.03 -9.64 0.87
N ILE A 59 18.07 -8.42 1.41
CA ILE A 59 19.32 -7.66 1.59
C ILE A 59 20.15 -8.20 2.76
N CYS A 60 19.51 -8.57 3.87
CA CYS A 60 20.21 -9.06 5.06
C CYS A 60 20.78 -10.47 4.88
N ASN A 61 20.03 -11.36 4.23
CA ASN A 61 20.33 -12.79 4.19
C ASN A 61 20.28 -13.35 2.75
N PRO A 62 21.12 -12.89 1.82
CA PRO A 62 21.00 -13.22 0.39
C PRO A 62 21.06 -14.72 0.10
N PHE A 63 21.97 -15.46 0.74
CA PHE A 63 22.11 -16.91 0.52
C PHE A 63 20.92 -17.72 1.05
N GLN A 64 20.44 -17.39 2.25
CA GLN A 64 19.28 -18.09 2.82
C GLN A 64 17.99 -17.68 2.12
N TYR A 65 17.87 -16.43 1.68
CA TYR A 65 16.72 -15.94 0.94
C TYR A 65 16.53 -16.73 -0.35
N SER A 66 17.59 -16.92 -1.14
CA SER A 66 17.56 -17.69 -2.38
C SER A 66 17.10 -19.15 -2.17
N MET A 67 17.46 -19.75 -1.03
CA MET A 67 17.08 -21.13 -0.71
C MET A 67 15.70 -21.28 -0.07
N LYS A 68 15.21 -20.25 0.66
CA LYS A 68 13.97 -20.32 1.46
C LYS A 68 12.76 -19.69 0.77
N MET A 69 12.96 -18.61 0.00
CA MET A 69 11.86 -17.94 -0.69
C MET A 69 11.51 -18.67 -1.98
N THR A 70 10.51 -19.54 -1.89
CA THR A 70 9.94 -20.26 -3.03
C THR A 70 8.57 -19.69 -3.37
N LEU A 71 8.10 -19.97 -4.60
CA LEU A 71 6.76 -19.57 -5.05
C LEU A 71 5.66 -20.02 -4.06
N ASN A 72 5.76 -21.25 -3.55
CA ASN A 72 4.79 -21.80 -2.60
C ASN A 72 4.76 -21.05 -1.26
N VAL A 73 5.92 -20.57 -0.79
CA VAL A 73 6.00 -19.74 0.43
C VAL A 73 5.36 -18.38 0.18
N THR A 74 5.68 -17.73 -0.94
CA THR A 74 5.08 -16.44 -1.31
C THR A 74 3.57 -16.53 -1.47
N LEU A 75 3.07 -17.56 -2.17
CA LEU A 75 1.63 -17.80 -2.32
C LEU A 75 0.93 -18.03 -0.98
N ARG A 76 1.56 -18.75 -0.05
CA ARG A 76 1.03 -18.97 1.31
C ARG A 76 0.94 -17.66 2.09
N ILE A 77 2.00 -16.84 2.08
CA ILE A 77 2.02 -15.55 2.78
C ILE A 77 0.93 -14.62 2.22
N ILE A 78 0.80 -14.52 0.89
CA ILE A 78 -0.24 -13.72 0.25
C ILE A 78 -1.62 -14.25 0.65
N SER A 79 -1.86 -15.56 0.57
CA SER A 79 -3.14 -16.15 0.96
C SER A 79 -3.53 -15.83 2.40
N ILE A 80 -2.56 -15.83 3.32
CA ILE A 80 -2.77 -15.44 4.73
C ILE A 80 -3.22 -13.99 4.83
N VAL A 81 -2.64 -13.06 4.06
CA VAL A 81 -3.06 -11.64 4.07
C VAL A 81 -4.47 -11.45 3.52
N TRP A 82 -4.82 -12.17 2.46
CA TRP A 82 -6.17 -12.10 1.89
C TRP A 82 -7.21 -12.67 2.87
N LEU A 83 -6.88 -13.75 3.56
CA LEU A 83 -7.76 -14.34 4.57
C LEU A 83 -7.86 -13.47 5.82
N SER A 84 -6.75 -12.90 6.30
CA SER A 84 -6.77 -12.00 7.47
C SER A 84 -7.57 -10.74 7.19
N SER A 85 -7.48 -10.19 5.98
CA SER A 85 -8.32 -9.08 5.54
C SER A 85 -9.81 -9.45 5.59
N LEU A 86 -10.17 -10.64 5.10
CA LEU A 86 -11.56 -11.10 5.12
C LEU A 86 -12.07 -11.18 6.56
N ILE A 87 -11.32 -11.85 7.43
CA ILE A 87 -11.68 -12.02 8.85
C ILE A 87 -11.83 -10.67 9.53
N TYR A 88 -10.84 -9.78 9.37
CA TYR A 88 -10.84 -8.46 9.98
C TYR A 88 -12.06 -7.63 9.56
N ASN A 89 -12.36 -7.59 8.26
CA ASN A 89 -13.48 -6.81 7.74
C ASN A 89 -14.85 -7.37 8.16
N MET A 90 -14.98 -8.69 8.25
CA MET A 90 -16.22 -9.31 8.76
C MET A 90 -16.44 -8.97 10.25
N VAL A 91 -15.37 -8.99 11.05
CA VAL A 91 -15.41 -8.58 12.47
C VAL A 91 -15.79 -7.09 12.58
N LEU A 92 -15.14 -6.23 11.80
CA LEU A 92 -15.40 -4.80 11.78
C LEU A 92 -16.87 -4.51 11.44
N LEU A 93 -17.41 -5.13 10.40
CA LEU A 93 -18.81 -4.95 9.97
C LEU A 93 -19.81 -5.43 11.02
N TYR A 94 -19.54 -6.57 11.67
CA TYR A 94 -20.38 -7.11 12.73
C TYR A 94 -20.46 -6.16 13.93
N PHE A 95 -19.31 -5.70 14.44
CA PHE A 95 -19.27 -4.80 15.59
C PHE A 95 -19.73 -3.38 15.29
N ASN A 96 -19.65 -2.94 14.03
CA ASN A 96 -20.10 -1.61 13.63
C ASN A 96 -21.62 -1.55 13.39
N GLY A 97 -22.34 -2.68 13.50
CA GLY A 97 -23.80 -2.72 13.28
C GLY A 97 -24.21 -2.50 11.82
N ASN A 98 -23.28 -2.63 10.86
CA ASN A 98 -23.52 -2.39 9.43
C ASN A 98 -24.11 -3.61 8.70
N ILE A 99 -24.61 -4.61 9.43
CA ILE A 99 -25.37 -5.72 8.85
C ILE A 99 -26.80 -5.21 8.72
N PRO A 100 -27.29 -4.96 7.49
CA PRO A 100 -28.65 -4.48 7.30
C PRO A 100 -29.62 -5.55 7.80
N ASP A 101 -30.53 -5.17 8.71
CA ASP A 101 -31.70 -6.00 8.99
C ASP A 101 -32.47 -6.15 7.68
N LEU A 102 -32.73 -7.39 7.26
CA LEU A 102 -33.41 -7.73 5.99
C LEU A 102 -34.84 -7.14 5.87
N LYS A 103 -35.29 -6.39 6.87
CA LYS A 103 -36.59 -5.71 6.98
C LYS A 103 -36.53 -4.20 6.76
N GLU A 104 -35.36 -3.58 6.63
CA GLU A 104 -35.31 -2.15 6.31
C GLU A 104 -35.64 -1.91 4.84
N ASN A 105 -36.66 -1.09 4.63
CA ASN A 105 -37.14 -0.59 3.34
C ASN A 105 -36.00 -0.06 2.46
N ILE A 106 -36.28 0.08 1.16
CA ILE A 106 -35.51 0.87 0.19
C ILE A 106 -35.47 2.33 0.68
N THR A 107 -34.62 2.62 1.65
CA THR A 107 -34.41 3.96 2.18
C THR A 107 -33.21 4.56 1.47
N CYS A 108 -33.35 5.86 1.20
CA CYS A 108 -32.32 6.66 0.58
C CYS A 108 -31.22 6.95 1.61
N VAL A 109 -30.01 6.41 1.42
CA VAL A 109 -28.90 6.59 2.36
C VAL A 109 -27.69 7.20 1.67
N GLU A 110 -27.03 8.15 2.34
CA GLU A 110 -25.70 8.60 1.95
C GLU A 110 -24.68 7.53 2.39
N CYS A 111 -23.88 6.99 1.45
CA CYS A 111 -22.85 5.99 1.76
C CYS A 111 -21.64 6.59 2.53
N ALA A 112 -21.87 7.04 3.76
CA ALA A 112 -20.85 7.55 4.65
C ALA A 112 -20.31 6.42 5.53
N VAL A 113 -18.98 6.37 5.64
CA VAL A 113 -18.32 5.48 6.60
C VAL A 113 -18.52 6.06 8.00
N HIS A 114 -19.28 5.36 8.82
CA HIS A 114 -19.40 5.67 10.24
C HIS A 114 -18.64 4.63 11.03
N PHE A 115 -17.66 5.05 11.82
CA PHE A 115 -17.02 4.21 12.81
C PHE A 115 -17.43 4.70 14.20
N ASN A 116 -17.70 3.77 15.12
CA ASN A 116 -17.72 4.14 16.53
C ASN A 116 -16.29 4.50 17.00
N GLU A 117 -16.18 5.18 18.15
CA GLU A 117 -14.90 5.69 18.66
C GLU A 117 -13.84 4.59 18.79
N ILE A 118 -14.23 3.42 19.33
CA ILE A 118 -13.30 2.30 19.56
C ILE A 118 -12.83 1.69 18.25
N LEU A 119 -13.75 1.45 17.30
CA LEU A 119 -13.44 0.87 15.99
C LEU A 119 -12.60 1.82 15.15
N ALA A 120 -12.81 3.14 15.26
CA ALA A 120 -11.95 4.14 14.60
C ALA A 120 -10.51 4.05 15.11
N ILE A 121 -10.31 3.89 16.42
CA ILE A 121 -8.98 3.70 17.02
C ILE A 121 -8.36 2.38 16.53
N VAL A 122 -9.12 1.29 16.59
CA VAL A 122 -8.66 -0.05 16.18
C VAL A 122 -8.27 -0.07 14.70
N ASP A 123 -9.10 0.51 13.83
CA ASP A 123 -8.82 0.62 12.39
C ASP A 123 -7.57 1.45 12.12
N CYS A 124 -7.43 2.62 12.77
CA CYS A 124 -6.21 3.42 12.66
C CYS A 124 -4.95 2.64 13.07
N LEU A 125 -5.02 1.89 14.17
CA LEU A 125 -3.87 1.10 14.63
C LEU A 125 -3.48 0.02 13.63
N ILE A 126 -4.46 -0.74 13.16
CA ILE A 126 -4.23 -1.92 12.30
C ILE A 126 -3.89 -1.51 10.86
N ILE A 127 -4.62 -0.56 10.30
CA ILE A 127 -4.52 -0.20 8.88
C ILE A 127 -3.46 0.88 8.63
N PHE A 128 -3.21 1.76 9.60
CA PHE A 128 -2.25 2.85 9.42
C PHE A 128 -0.98 2.68 10.25
N ILE A 129 -1.09 2.63 11.58
CA ILE A 129 0.07 2.71 12.47
C ILE A 129 0.99 1.50 12.33
N VAL A 130 0.46 0.28 12.43
CA VAL A 130 1.25 -0.96 12.33
C VAL A 130 1.97 -1.09 10.98
N PRO A 131 1.29 -0.93 9.82
CA PRO A 131 1.94 -0.89 8.51
C PRO A 131 3.00 0.20 8.40
N CYS A 132 2.69 1.43 8.80
CA CYS A 132 3.61 2.57 8.70
C CYS A 132 4.89 2.35 9.51
N LEU A 133 4.77 1.95 10.79
CA LEU A 133 5.91 1.66 11.64
C LEU A 133 6.75 0.51 11.08
N THR A 134 6.10 -0.55 10.58
CA THR A 134 6.81 -1.69 10.00
C THR A 134 7.61 -1.26 8.77
N ILE A 135 7.01 -0.50 7.87
CA ILE A 135 7.68 0.05 6.68
C ILE A 135 8.87 0.92 7.11
N ILE A 136 8.66 1.88 8.02
CA ILE A 136 9.71 2.77 8.52
C ILE A 136 10.87 1.95 9.12
N ILE A 137 10.59 1.01 10.02
CA ILE A 137 11.62 0.21 10.70
C ILE A 137 12.41 -0.63 9.67
N MET A 138 11.73 -1.32 8.76
CA MET A 138 12.40 -2.14 7.74
C MET A 138 13.34 -1.28 6.88
N TYR A 139 12.87 -0.12 6.41
CA TYR A 139 13.66 0.74 5.56
C TYR A 139 14.78 1.50 6.27
N LEU A 140 14.59 1.89 7.54
CA LEU A 140 15.68 2.40 8.37
C LEU A 140 16.79 1.36 8.52
N LYS A 141 16.42 0.10 8.80
CA LYS A 141 17.40 -1.00 8.86
C LYS A 141 18.15 -1.16 7.53
N ILE A 142 17.45 -1.15 6.40
CA ILE A 142 18.06 -1.20 5.06
C ILE A 142 19.04 -0.04 4.87
N PHE A 143 18.66 1.19 5.26
CA PHE A 143 19.50 2.37 5.16
C PHE A 143 20.79 2.23 5.98
N PHE A 144 20.69 1.78 7.23
CA PHE A 144 21.87 1.58 8.07
C PHE A 144 22.80 0.50 7.53
N ILE A 145 22.25 -0.59 6.97
CA ILE A 145 23.03 -1.64 6.32
C ILE A 145 23.78 -1.08 5.11
N ALA A 146 23.09 -0.37 4.22
CA ALA A 146 23.72 0.27 3.05
C ALA A 146 24.82 1.25 3.46
N LYS A 147 24.58 2.09 4.47
CA LYS A 147 25.58 3.03 5.03
C LYS A 147 26.80 2.31 5.57
N ASN A 148 26.60 1.20 6.29
CA ASN A 148 27.70 0.40 6.83
C ASN A 148 28.53 -0.27 5.72
N HIS A 149 27.90 -0.79 4.67
CA HIS A 149 28.62 -1.32 3.51
C HIS A 149 29.44 -0.25 2.80
N ALA A 150 28.86 0.94 2.58
CA ALA A 150 29.57 2.03 1.95
C ALA A 150 30.77 2.53 2.79
N ASN A 151 30.60 2.63 4.10
CA ASN A 151 31.70 2.98 5.02
C ASN A 151 32.85 1.96 4.97
N LYS A 152 32.54 0.66 4.96
CA LYS A 152 33.55 -0.40 4.85
C LYS A 152 34.30 -0.34 3.51
N ILE A 153 33.59 -0.11 2.41
CA ILE A 153 34.18 0.07 1.08
C ILE A 153 35.08 1.31 1.06
N ARG A 154 34.64 2.44 1.63
CA ARG A 154 35.43 3.67 1.73
C ARG A 154 36.71 3.47 2.54
N CYS A 155 36.66 2.73 3.64
CA CYS A 155 37.86 2.38 4.42
C CYS A 155 38.83 1.51 3.61
N ALA A 156 38.33 0.48 2.90
CA ALA A 156 39.14 -0.35 2.02
C ALA A 156 39.74 0.43 0.82
N GLN A 157 39.01 1.39 0.27
CA GLN A 157 39.47 2.29 -0.80
C GLN A 157 40.54 3.27 -0.31
N LYS A 158 40.41 3.79 0.92
CA LYS A 158 41.44 4.65 1.55
C LYS A 158 42.78 3.91 1.70
N CYS A 159 42.75 2.60 1.96
CA CYS A 159 43.94 1.75 1.98
C CYS A 159 44.54 1.47 0.59
N THR A 160 43.76 1.57 -0.48
CA THR A 160 44.18 1.21 -1.86
C THR A 160 44.42 2.43 -2.77
N LYS A 161 44.32 3.67 -2.27
CA LYS A 161 44.52 4.94 -3.04
C LYS A 161 43.70 5.06 -4.34
N VAL A 162 42.59 4.33 -4.48
CA VAL A 162 41.69 4.47 -5.62
C VAL A 162 40.61 5.51 -5.29
N ASN A 163 40.80 6.74 -5.74
CA ASN A 163 39.79 7.79 -5.67
C ASN A 163 38.80 7.63 -6.82
N ASN A 164 37.65 7.01 -6.57
CA ASN A 164 36.48 7.17 -7.45
C ASN A 164 35.18 7.23 -6.64
N ALA A 165 34.33 8.16 -7.07
CA ALA A 165 33.17 8.69 -6.36
C ALA A 165 32.10 7.65 -5.99
N THR A 166 31.78 7.50 -4.69
CA THR A 166 30.69 6.62 -4.19
C THR A 166 29.53 7.36 -3.52
N VAL A 167 29.61 8.69 -3.37
CA VAL A 167 28.62 9.53 -2.66
C VAL A 167 27.27 9.67 -3.41
N THR A 168 27.24 9.41 -4.72
CA THR A 168 26.03 9.59 -5.56
C THR A 168 25.01 8.44 -5.47
N SER A 169 25.43 7.24 -5.08
CA SER A 169 24.52 6.08 -4.95
C SER A 169 23.71 6.12 -3.64
N GLU A 170 24.31 6.62 -2.56
CA GLU A 170 23.71 6.69 -1.22
C GLU A 170 22.48 7.62 -1.17
N ARG A 171 22.58 8.79 -1.84
CA ARG A 171 21.48 9.76 -1.91
C ARG A 171 20.28 9.23 -2.70
N LYS A 172 20.50 8.36 -3.68
CA LYS A 172 19.43 7.74 -4.49
C LYS A 172 18.62 6.73 -3.68
N ALA A 173 19.29 5.88 -2.89
CA ALA A 173 18.62 4.92 -2.03
C ALA A 173 17.80 5.61 -0.93
N ALA A 174 18.38 6.58 -0.22
CA ALA A 174 17.67 7.34 0.83
C ALA A 174 16.45 8.12 0.28
N LYS A 175 16.55 8.65 -0.94
CA LYS A 175 15.44 9.36 -1.60
C LYS A 175 14.26 8.44 -1.88
N ALA A 176 14.50 7.18 -2.26
CA ALA A 176 13.44 6.20 -2.47
C ALA A 176 12.67 5.87 -1.18
N LEU A 177 13.38 5.75 -0.05
CA LEU A 177 12.81 5.48 1.27
C LEU A 177 11.89 6.60 1.74
N GLY A 178 12.39 7.84 1.63
CA GLY A 178 11.65 9.03 2.02
C GLY A 178 10.38 9.21 1.20
N VAL A 179 10.42 8.91 -0.10
CA VAL A 179 9.25 9.06 -0.97
C VAL A 179 8.16 8.04 -0.64
N LEU A 180 8.51 6.76 -0.42
CA LEU A 180 7.50 5.75 -0.08
C LEU A 180 6.77 6.09 1.23
N VAL A 181 7.53 6.41 2.29
CA VAL A 181 6.95 6.77 3.59
C VAL A 181 6.14 8.07 3.49
N ALA A 182 6.64 9.07 2.77
CA ALA A 182 5.92 10.32 2.58
C ALA A 182 4.60 10.10 1.85
N VAL A 183 4.57 9.30 0.78
CA VAL A 183 3.32 8.98 0.06
C VAL A 183 2.32 8.28 0.99
N PHE A 184 2.78 7.27 1.74
CA PHE A 184 1.90 6.54 2.67
C PHE A 184 1.29 7.47 3.72
N LEU A 185 2.10 8.36 4.32
CA LEU A 185 1.63 9.35 5.28
C LEU A 185 0.68 10.37 4.65
N LEU A 186 1.02 10.92 3.49
CA LEU A 186 0.20 11.92 2.80
C LEU A 186 -1.16 11.36 2.38
N CYS A 187 -1.23 10.07 2.05
CA CYS A 187 -2.48 9.44 1.64
C CYS A 187 -3.38 9.06 2.84
N LEU A 188 -2.80 8.57 3.94
CA LEU A 188 -3.57 7.99 5.04
C LEU A 188 -3.80 8.96 6.20
N VAL A 189 -2.84 9.81 6.55
CA VAL A 189 -2.95 10.71 7.73
C VAL A 189 -4.16 11.64 7.65
N PRO A 190 -4.42 12.35 6.52
CA PRO A 190 -5.55 13.27 6.46
C PRO A 190 -6.89 12.57 6.69
N PHE A 191 -7.05 11.38 6.11
CA PHE A 191 -8.24 10.56 6.28
C PHE A 191 -8.46 10.20 7.75
N TYR A 192 -7.44 9.67 8.44
CA TYR A 192 -7.58 9.26 9.83
C TYR A 192 -7.83 10.43 10.78
N ILE A 193 -7.21 11.59 10.55
CA ILE A 193 -7.50 12.80 11.33
C ILE A 193 -8.99 13.15 11.22
N CYS A 194 -9.53 13.19 10.00
CA CYS A 194 -10.95 13.50 9.79
C CYS A 194 -11.88 12.40 10.29
N ALA A 195 -11.51 11.12 10.18
CA ALA A 195 -12.28 9.99 10.70
C ALA A 195 -12.42 10.06 12.23
N PHE A 196 -11.33 10.40 12.94
CA PHE A 196 -11.40 10.63 14.39
C PHE A 196 -12.28 11.83 14.73
N LEU A 197 -12.09 12.97 14.05
CA LEU A 197 -12.92 14.15 14.30
C LEU A 197 -14.41 13.86 14.04
N ALA A 198 -14.74 13.09 13.00
CA ALA A 198 -16.11 12.68 12.69
C ALA A 198 -16.71 11.72 13.72
N ALA A 199 -15.88 10.96 14.44
CA ALA A 199 -16.35 10.06 15.50
C ALA A 199 -16.72 10.83 16.79
N TYR A 200 -16.02 11.93 17.09
CA TYR A 200 -16.23 12.73 18.31
C TYR A 200 -17.13 13.95 18.10
N ILE A 201 -17.17 14.50 16.89
CA ILE A 201 -17.86 15.75 16.58
C ILE A 201 -18.90 15.50 15.49
N SER A 202 -20.17 15.57 15.86
CA SER A 202 -21.30 15.45 14.93
C SER A 202 -21.47 16.75 14.12
N ASN A 203 -20.62 16.94 13.11
CA ASN A 203 -20.64 18.10 12.22
C ASN A 203 -20.60 17.66 10.75
N LYS A 204 -21.62 18.06 9.99
CA LYS A 204 -21.78 17.71 8.57
C LYS A 204 -20.58 18.09 7.71
N ALA A 205 -19.92 19.22 7.98
CA ALA A 205 -18.73 19.63 7.24
C ALA A 205 -17.56 18.66 7.43
N ILE A 206 -17.40 18.09 8.63
CA ILE A 206 -16.36 17.11 8.95
C ILE A 206 -16.63 15.80 8.20
N HIS A 207 -17.89 15.35 8.14
CA HIS A 207 -18.25 14.16 7.35
C HIS A 207 -18.02 14.35 5.85
N ILE A 208 -18.32 15.55 5.30
CA ILE A 208 -18.02 15.87 3.90
C ILE A 208 -16.50 15.89 3.66
N ALA A 209 -15.73 16.48 4.57
CA ALA A 209 -14.27 16.48 4.48
C ALA A 209 -13.69 15.05 4.54
N ALA A 210 -14.17 14.21 5.46
CA ALA A 210 -13.75 12.80 5.57
C ALA A 210 -14.07 12.00 4.30
N SER A 211 -15.26 12.21 3.71
CA SER A 211 -15.61 11.65 2.41
C SER A 211 -14.61 12.13 1.36
N ASN A 212 -14.43 13.43 1.13
CA ASN A 212 -13.49 13.93 0.12
C ASN A 212 -12.06 13.38 0.30
N LEU A 213 -11.58 13.25 1.54
CA LEU A 213 -10.27 12.69 1.87
C LEU A 213 -10.16 11.17 1.68
N SER A 214 -11.28 10.44 1.59
CA SER A 214 -11.28 9.04 1.17
C SER A 214 -10.72 8.88 -0.25
N THR A 215 -10.87 9.90 -1.10
CA THR A 215 -10.19 9.94 -2.41
C THR A 215 -8.67 9.86 -2.25
N VAL A 216 -8.13 10.65 -1.33
CA VAL A 216 -6.70 10.70 -1.03
C VAL A 216 -6.22 9.39 -0.41
N PHE A 217 -7.04 8.77 0.42
CA PHE A 217 -6.80 7.42 0.93
C PHE A 217 -6.69 6.39 -0.19
N PHE A 218 -7.66 6.35 -1.12
CA PHE A 218 -7.64 5.40 -2.24
C PHE A 218 -6.46 5.65 -3.20
N LEU A 219 -6.03 6.91 -3.38
CA LEU A 219 -4.86 7.24 -4.20
C LEU A 219 -3.58 6.52 -3.74
N ASN A 220 -3.48 6.10 -2.47
CA ASN A 220 -2.38 5.26 -2.00
C ASN A 220 -2.17 4.03 -2.90
N SER A 221 -3.27 3.35 -3.27
CA SER A 221 -3.23 2.17 -4.15
C SER A 221 -2.74 2.53 -5.56
N ALA A 222 -3.19 3.66 -6.12
CA ALA A 222 -2.79 4.09 -7.46
C ALA A 222 -1.32 4.53 -7.54
N LEU A 223 -0.76 5.03 -6.43
CA LEU A 223 0.63 5.47 -6.37
C LEU A 223 1.62 4.31 -6.27
N ASN A 224 1.21 3.14 -5.75
CA ASN A 224 2.09 1.98 -5.58
C ASN A 224 2.80 1.56 -6.90
N PRO A 225 2.11 1.31 -8.04
CA PRO A 225 2.77 1.01 -9.31
C PRO A 225 3.73 2.11 -9.80
N ILE A 226 3.39 3.39 -9.58
CA ILE A 226 4.23 4.52 -9.98
C ILE A 226 5.52 4.54 -9.15
N ILE A 227 5.41 4.33 -7.84
CA ILE A 227 6.57 4.21 -6.95
C ILE A 227 7.46 3.05 -7.39
N TYR A 228 6.87 1.90 -7.74
CA TYR A 228 7.64 0.76 -8.26
C TYR A 228 8.37 1.12 -9.57
N ALA A 229 7.69 1.78 -10.49
CA ALA A 229 8.26 2.26 -11.74
C ALA A 229 9.38 3.30 -11.56
N LEU A 230 9.36 4.10 -10.50
CA LEU A 230 10.36 5.15 -10.28
C LEU A 230 11.59 4.65 -9.50
N PHE A 231 11.39 3.72 -8.56
CA PHE A 231 12.45 3.33 -7.61
C PHE A 231 13.04 1.95 -7.84
N TYR A 232 12.37 1.07 -8.58
CA TYR A 232 12.85 -0.30 -8.80
C TYR A 232 13.42 -0.47 -10.22
N GLN A 233 14.74 -0.56 -10.32
CA GLN A 233 15.45 -0.67 -11.60
C GLN A 233 15.05 -1.88 -12.44
N TRP A 234 14.80 -3.04 -11.81
CA TRP A 234 14.32 -4.23 -12.52
C TRP A 234 12.93 -4.00 -13.11
N PHE A 235 12.04 -3.31 -12.38
CA PHE A 235 10.70 -2.98 -12.83
C PHE A 235 10.72 -2.00 -14.00
N GLN A 236 11.59 -0.97 -13.93
CA GLN A 236 11.83 -0.03 -15.04
C GLN A 236 12.22 -0.74 -16.33
N ARG A 237 13.11 -1.74 -16.24
CA ARG A 237 13.54 -2.52 -17.40
C ARG A 237 12.39 -3.36 -17.96
N CYS A 238 11.60 -4.01 -17.11
CA CYS A 238 10.39 -4.72 -17.55
C CYS A 238 9.42 -3.78 -18.28
N VAL A 239 9.09 -2.64 -17.69
CA VAL A 239 8.20 -1.63 -18.30
C VAL A 239 8.74 -1.16 -19.64
N LYS A 240 10.05 -0.89 -19.73
CA LYS A 240 10.69 -0.51 -20.99
C LYS A 240 10.55 -1.60 -22.05
N LEU A 241 10.73 -2.88 -21.70
CA LEU A 241 10.55 -3.99 -22.64
C LEU A 241 9.09 -4.08 -23.13
N ILE A 242 8.12 -3.93 -22.23
CA ILE A 242 6.69 -3.91 -22.53
C ILE A 242 6.35 -2.76 -23.48
N LEU A 243 6.72 -1.52 -23.12
CA LEU A 243 6.40 -0.32 -23.91
C LEU A 243 7.13 -0.27 -25.26
N THR A 244 8.30 -0.90 -25.38
CA THR A 244 9.03 -0.99 -26.66
C THR A 244 8.66 -2.22 -27.48
N TYR A 245 7.61 -2.95 -27.08
CA TYR A 245 7.14 -4.19 -27.73
C TYR A 245 8.23 -5.26 -27.89
N ARG A 246 9.31 -5.16 -27.12
CA ARG A 246 10.42 -6.13 -27.17
C ARG A 246 10.04 -7.47 -26.55
N ILE A 247 8.95 -7.53 -25.79
CA ILE A 247 8.41 -8.78 -25.24
C ILE A 247 7.97 -9.75 -26.34
N PHE A 248 7.57 -9.23 -27.51
CA PHE A 248 7.11 -10.03 -28.64
C PHE A 248 8.25 -10.50 -29.55
N ARG A 249 9.50 -10.13 -29.25
CA ARG A 249 10.66 -10.63 -30.00
C ARG A 249 11.02 -12.04 -29.54
N ALA A 250 11.45 -12.88 -30.49
CA ALA A 250 11.99 -14.20 -30.17
C ALA A 250 13.17 -14.09 -29.18
N GLY A 251 13.18 -14.96 -28.16
CA GLY A 251 14.19 -14.94 -27.08
C GLY A 251 13.92 -13.93 -25.96
N SER A 252 12.75 -13.29 -25.91
CA SER A 252 12.40 -12.34 -24.85
C SER A 252 12.27 -12.99 -23.45
N SER A 253 11.94 -14.29 -23.40
CA SER A 253 11.88 -15.10 -22.18
C SER A 253 13.23 -15.25 -21.48
N ASP A 254 14.33 -15.17 -22.24
CA ASP A 254 15.68 -15.43 -21.75
C ASP A 254 16.40 -14.13 -21.30
N LEU A 255 15.73 -12.98 -21.43
CA LEU A 255 16.25 -11.69 -20.99
C LEU A 255 16.38 -11.65 -19.46
N ASN A 256 17.61 -11.65 -18.97
CA ASN A 256 17.87 -11.48 -17.54
C ASN A 256 17.66 -10.01 -17.13
N VAL A 257 16.44 -9.70 -16.69
CA VAL A 257 16.06 -8.34 -16.26
C VAL A 257 16.67 -7.97 -14.89
N LEU A 258 17.14 -8.97 -14.14
CA LEU A 258 17.74 -8.85 -12.81
C LEU A 258 19.27 -8.62 -12.85
N ALA A 259 19.94 -8.90 -13.97
CA ALA A 259 21.38 -8.72 -14.09
C ALA A 259 21.78 -7.23 -14.08
N THR A 260 22.46 -6.77 -13.03
CA THR A 260 23.17 -5.49 -13.02
C THR A 260 24.38 -5.57 -13.96
N LYS A 261 24.28 -4.95 -15.14
CA LYS A 261 25.45 -4.44 -15.86
C LYS A 261 25.96 -3.19 -15.15
#